data_AF-A0A540Q1P3-F1
#
_entry.id   AF-A0A540Q1P3-F1
#
_cell.length_a   1.000
_cell.length_b   1.000
_cell.length_c   1.000
_cell.angle_alpha   90.00
_cell.angle_beta   90.00
_cell.angle_gamma   90.00
#
_symmetry.space_group_name_H-M   'P 1'
#
loop_
_entity.id
_entity.type
_entity.pdbx_description
1 polymer ?
#
loop_
_entity_poly.entity_id
_entity_poly.type
_entity_poly.pdbx_seq_one_letter_code
_entity_poly.pdbx_strand_id
1 'polypeptide(L)'
;MQSKSAASALAVGASSLALVMGMAPDAGAVATTSHSKPYSATVSMWSKPLQRCVYVKFTGRIEFKHYYWQMKGAKDHAYTGVKLKDPTMTATNYTSCSGGKRAKLTKLEMTQRWYESTKCKLNASVSGGYPWGVYVAPTVECGKRKAAQRETTYNETLWKYQQSNTGRPAKFDGTVRVSLKKEKLCLSVRPTVTAYVKGKSDSWTKTVKVCVKR
;
A
#
# COMPACT_ATOMS: atom_id res chain seq x y z
N MET A 1 3.07 87.31 11.31
CA MET A 1 4.42 87.58 10.77
C MET A 1 5.21 86.27 10.76
N GLN A 2 5.80 86.01 9.59
CA GLN A 2 6.85 85.04 9.20
C GLN A 2 7.35 83.96 10.19
N SER A 3 7.17 82.71 9.73
CA SER A 3 8.11 81.59 9.63
C SER A 3 9.31 81.48 10.59
N LYS A 4 9.52 80.26 11.12
CA LYS A 4 10.73 79.43 10.88
C LYS A 4 10.60 78.03 11.49
N SER A 5 10.95 77.02 10.71
CA SER A 5 11.16 75.62 11.10
C SER A 5 12.34 75.47 12.06
N ALA A 6 12.28 74.47 12.95
CA ALA A 6 13.44 73.65 13.32
C ALA A 6 12.98 72.38 14.04
N ALA A 7 13.41 71.24 13.52
CA ALA A 7 13.38 69.95 14.21
C ALA A 7 14.39 69.95 15.38
N SER A 8 14.07 69.25 16.46
CA SER A 8 15.07 68.64 17.35
C SER A 8 14.42 67.51 18.13
N ALA A 9 15.01 66.33 17.99
CA ALA A 9 14.63 65.09 18.64
C ALA A 9 14.98 65.13 20.14
N LEU A 10 14.12 64.55 20.97
CA LEU A 10 14.48 64.05 22.28
C LEU A 10 13.93 62.63 22.42
N ALA A 11 14.85 61.68 22.36
CA ALA A 11 14.63 60.27 22.67
C ALA A 11 14.90 60.05 24.16
N VAL A 12 13.91 59.62 24.94
CA VAL A 12 14.05 58.87 26.21
C VAL A 12 12.69 58.22 26.49
N GLY A 13 12.49 56.94 26.76
CA GLY A 13 13.32 55.76 26.78
C GLY A 13 12.35 54.57 26.88
N ALA A 14 12.43 53.62 25.96
CA ALA A 14 11.62 52.40 26.02
C ALA A 14 12.36 51.41 26.93
N SER A 15 11.82 51.14 28.11
CA SER A 15 12.21 49.99 28.92
C SER A 15 11.86 48.72 28.14
N SER A 16 12.87 48.15 27.47
CA SER A 16 12.76 46.85 26.83
C SER A 16 12.70 45.77 27.90
N LEU A 17 11.50 45.24 28.14
CA LEU A 17 11.32 43.90 28.66
C LEU A 17 12.05 42.94 27.72
N ALA A 18 13.26 42.55 28.09
CA ALA A 18 13.99 41.46 27.46
C ALA A 18 13.24 40.16 27.75
N LEU A 19 12.22 39.87 26.94
CA LEU A 19 11.73 38.51 26.75
C LEU A 19 12.90 37.72 26.17
N VAL A 20 13.62 37.02 27.04
CA VAL A 20 14.47 35.90 26.66
C VAL A 20 13.53 34.87 26.05
N MET A 21 13.30 34.98 24.74
CA MET A 21 12.78 33.88 23.95
C MET A 21 13.86 32.81 23.99
N GLY A 22 13.79 31.95 25.00
CA GLY A 22 14.44 30.67 24.96
C GLY A 22 13.92 29.99 23.70
N MET A 23 14.76 29.96 22.66
CA MET A 23 14.56 29.10 21.52
C MET A 23 14.48 27.68 22.09
N ALA A 24 13.26 27.18 22.22
CA ALA A 24 13.06 25.76 22.41
C ALA A 24 13.84 25.08 21.26
N PRO A 25 14.71 24.10 21.55
CA PRO A 25 15.39 23.39 20.49
C PRO A 25 14.33 22.82 19.57
N ASP A 26 14.34 23.25 18.30
CA ASP A 26 13.54 22.65 17.24
C ASP A 26 13.73 21.13 17.36
N ALA A 27 12.65 20.43 17.69
CA ALA A 27 12.64 18.98 17.68
C ALA A 27 12.96 18.56 16.23
N GLY A 28 14.22 18.25 15.97
CA GLY A 28 14.75 18.00 14.63
C GLY A 28 13.87 17.00 13.88
N ALA A 29 13.08 17.50 12.93
CA ALA A 29 12.22 16.66 12.12
C ALA A 29 13.11 15.70 11.33
N VAL A 30 12.95 14.39 11.58
CA VAL A 30 13.75 13.37 10.90
C VAL A 30 13.50 13.45 9.40
N ALA A 31 14.53 13.79 8.64
CA ALA A 31 14.45 13.91 7.18
C ALA A 31 13.92 12.60 6.58
N THR A 32 12.79 12.71 5.89
CA THR A 32 12.05 11.56 5.35
C THR A 32 12.04 11.63 3.84
N THR A 33 12.47 10.55 3.18
CA THR A 33 12.49 10.43 1.72
C THR A 33 11.25 9.69 1.23
N SER A 34 10.60 10.17 0.17
CA SER A 34 9.43 9.52 -0.43
C SER A 34 9.86 8.63 -1.60
N HIS A 35 9.29 7.43 -1.66
CA HIS A 35 9.58 6.42 -2.66
C HIS A 35 8.29 5.93 -3.29
N SER A 36 8.36 5.57 -4.57
CA SER A 36 7.28 4.90 -5.29
C SER A 36 7.91 3.80 -6.13
N LYS A 37 7.63 2.54 -5.81
CA LYS A 37 8.33 1.40 -6.42
C LYS A 37 7.33 0.48 -7.12
N PRO A 38 7.55 0.13 -8.39
CA PRO A 38 6.69 -0.80 -9.09
C PRO A 38 6.82 -2.20 -8.49
N TYR A 39 5.74 -2.97 -8.61
CA TYR A 39 5.78 -4.39 -8.29
C TYR A 39 5.08 -5.22 -9.37
N SER A 40 5.49 -6.50 -9.46
CA SER A 40 4.81 -7.53 -10.23
C SER A 40 4.90 -8.84 -9.48
N ALA A 41 3.80 -9.54 -9.33
CA ALA A 41 3.73 -10.85 -8.71
C ALA A 41 2.72 -11.72 -9.44
N THR A 42 2.96 -13.02 -9.53
CA THR A 42 2.13 -13.93 -10.30
C THR A 42 1.89 -15.21 -9.53
N VAL A 43 0.74 -15.82 -9.76
CA VAL A 43 0.39 -17.12 -9.19
C VAL A 43 -0.61 -17.80 -10.10
N SER A 44 -0.47 -19.11 -10.27
CA SER A 44 -1.41 -19.92 -11.02
C SER A 44 -2.00 -21.02 -10.15
N MET A 45 -3.18 -21.48 -10.55
CA MET A 45 -3.77 -22.70 -10.02
C MET A 45 -4.42 -23.51 -11.14
N TRP A 46 -4.15 -24.81 -11.13
CA TRP A 46 -4.90 -25.80 -11.89
C TRP A 46 -6.15 -26.24 -11.14
N SER A 47 -7.31 -26.07 -11.76
CA SER A 47 -8.56 -26.67 -11.32
C SER A 47 -8.76 -28.01 -12.01
N LYS A 48 -8.66 -29.10 -11.24
CA LYS A 48 -9.03 -30.44 -11.71
C LYS A 48 -10.49 -30.52 -12.19
N PRO A 49 -11.51 -30.05 -11.44
CA PRO A 49 -12.91 -30.20 -11.85
C PRO A 49 -13.30 -29.36 -13.07
N LEU A 50 -12.63 -28.22 -13.30
CA LEU A 50 -12.89 -27.37 -14.47
C LEU A 50 -11.98 -27.71 -15.66
N GLN A 51 -10.89 -28.45 -15.43
CA GLN A 51 -9.80 -28.63 -16.38
C GLN A 51 -9.31 -27.28 -16.94
N ARG A 52 -9.12 -26.32 -16.04
CA ARG A 52 -8.66 -24.96 -16.37
C ARG A 52 -7.52 -24.56 -15.46
N CYS A 53 -6.55 -23.85 -16.03
CA CYS A 53 -5.58 -23.10 -15.27
C CYS A 53 -6.01 -21.65 -15.18
N VAL A 54 -6.10 -21.13 -13.95
CA VAL A 54 -6.30 -19.70 -13.69
C VAL A 54 -4.94 -19.10 -13.35
N TYR A 55 -4.43 -18.24 -14.22
CA TYR A 55 -3.21 -17.48 -14.00
C TYR A 55 -3.56 -16.07 -13.54
N VAL A 56 -3.09 -15.67 -12.38
CA VAL A 56 -3.29 -14.35 -11.80
C VAL A 56 -1.98 -13.58 -11.81
N LYS A 57 -2.03 -12.34 -12.28
CA LYS A 57 -0.95 -11.36 -12.21
C LYS A 57 -1.39 -10.15 -11.41
N PHE A 58 -0.56 -9.75 -10.46
CA PHE A 58 -0.67 -8.51 -9.72
C PHE A 58 0.37 -7.52 -10.21
N THR A 59 -0.05 -6.28 -10.44
CA THR A 59 0.85 -5.15 -10.77
C THR A 59 0.40 -3.90 -10.04
N GLY A 60 1.29 -2.93 -9.92
CA GLY A 60 1.00 -1.63 -9.32
C GLY A 60 2.26 -0.99 -8.77
N ARG A 61 2.10 -0.05 -7.84
CA ARG A 61 3.21 0.58 -7.13
C ARG A 61 2.96 0.59 -5.62
N ILE A 62 4.04 0.42 -4.85
CA ILE A 62 4.03 0.67 -3.41
C ILE A 62 4.70 2.04 -3.21
N GLU A 63 3.92 2.99 -2.70
CA GLU A 63 4.42 4.28 -2.25
C GLU A 63 4.71 4.21 -0.75
N PHE A 64 5.83 4.78 -0.31
CA PHE A 64 6.19 4.82 1.10
C PHE A 64 7.16 5.95 1.40
N LYS A 65 7.21 6.33 2.66
CA LYS A 65 8.21 7.22 3.23
C LYS A 65 9.27 6.40 3.95
N HIS A 66 10.55 6.72 3.75
CA HIS A 66 11.70 6.05 4.35
C HIS A 66 12.57 7.05 5.13
N TYR A 67 13.02 6.62 6.30
CA TYR A 67 14.07 7.29 7.06
C TYR A 67 14.88 6.26 7.86
N TYR A 68 16.04 6.66 8.37
CA TYR A 68 16.83 5.83 9.28
C TYR A 68 16.39 6.07 10.73
N TRP A 69 15.94 5.00 11.39
CA TRP A 69 15.63 5.04 12.81
C TRP A 69 16.89 4.69 13.61
N GLN A 70 17.28 5.54 14.55
CA GLN A 70 18.41 5.29 15.45
C GLN A 70 17.91 5.27 16.89
N MET A 71 18.17 4.19 17.62
CA MET A 71 18.01 4.15 19.08
C MET A 71 19.12 3.30 19.70
N LYS A 72 19.78 3.84 20.74
CA LYS A 72 20.81 3.15 21.55
C LYS A 72 21.86 2.41 20.69
N GLY A 73 22.38 3.06 19.63
CA GLY A 73 23.41 2.49 18.75
C GLY A 73 22.91 1.56 17.64
N ALA A 74 21.65 1.10 17.68
CA ALA A 74 21.04 0.34 16.60
C ALA A 74 20.46 1.27 15.53
N LYS A 75 20.80 1.00 14.27
CA LYS A 75 20.23 1.67 13.09
C LYS A 75 19.31 0.70 12.37
N ASP A 76 18.10 1.15 12.04
CA ASP A 76 17.09 0.41 11.29
C ASP A 76 16.58 1.26 10.12
N HIS A 77 16.04 0.61 9.08
CA HIS A 77 15.17 1.30 8.12
C HIS A 77 13.77 1.39 8.70
N ALA A 78 13.21 2.60 8.73
CA ALA A 78 11.81 2.83 9.06
C ALA A 78 11.02 3.16 7.80
N TYR A 79 9.90 2.48 7.60
CA TYR A 79 8.94 2.72 6.53
C TYR A 79 7.60 3.17 7.11
N THR A 80 7.06 4.26 6.59
CA THR A 80 5.77 4.84 7.01
C THR A 80 4.98 5.35 5.81
N GLY A 81 3.72 5.72 6.02
CA GLY A 81 2.86 6.28 4.98
C GLY A 81 2.71 5.36 3.77
N VAL A 82 2.63 4.06 4.00
CA VAL A 82 2.61 3.04 2.94
C VAL A 82 1.28 3.08 2.21
N LYS A 83 1.31 3.08 0.88
CA LYS A 83 0.12 3.08 0.01
C LYS A 83 0.29 2.13 -1.16
N LEU A 84 -0.79 1.44 -1.54
CA LEU A 84 -0.90 0.71 -2.80
C LEU A 84 -1.51 1.63 -3.86
N LYS A 85 -0.69 2.05 -4.81
CA LYS A 85 -1.05 2.95 -5.90
C LYS A 85 -1.29 2.14 -7.19
N ASP A 86 -2.42 2.41 -7.82
CA ASP A 86 -2.94 1.76 -9.03
C ASP A 86 -2.78 0.22 -9.05
N PRO A 87 -3.11 -0.48 -7.94
CA PRO A 87 -3.02 -1.93 -7.90
C PRO A 87 -3.99 -2.54 -8.92
N THR A 88 -3.52 -3.54 -9.65
CA THR A 88 -4.29 -4.27 -10.66
C THR A 88 -4.13 -5.75 -10.45
N MET A 89 -5.24 -6.49 -10.49
CA MET A 89 -5.27 -7.95 -10.52
C MET A 89 -5.85 -8.39 -11.87
N THR A 90 -5.07 -9.13 -12.64
CA THR A 90 -5.47 -9.68 -13.94
C THR A 90 -5.53 -11.19 -13.84
N ALA A 91 -6.67 -11.78 -14.12
CA ALA A 91 -6.85 -13.22 -14.23
C ALA A 91 -6.95 -13.60 -15.72
N THR A 92 -6.13 -14.55 -16.15
CA THR A 92 -6.12 -15.11 -17.49
C THR A 92 -6.29 -16.62 -17.40
N ASN A 93 -7.18 -17.18 -18.21
CA ASN A 93 -7.56 -18.58 -18.12
C ASN A 93 -7.02 -19.38 -19.31
N TYR A 94 -6.50 -20.56 -19.02
CA TYR A 94 -5.87 -21.45 -19.98
C TYR A 94 -6.35 -22.89 -19.82
N THR A 95 -6.16 -23.71 -20.85
CA THR A 95 -6.42 -25.16 -20.77
C THR A 95 -5.36 -25.94 -20.00
N SER A 96 -4.21 -25.32 -19.69
CA SER A 96 -3.11 -25.90 -18.89
C SER A 96 -2.27 -24.78 -18.28
N CYS A 97 -1.63 -25.02 -17.14
CA CYS A 97 -0.70 -24.06 -16.53
C CYS A 97 0.67 -24.02 -17.19
N SER A 98 1.00 -24.99 -18.03
CA SER A 98 2.30 -25.13 -18.70
C SER A 98 2.23 -24.76 -20.18
N GLY A 99 1.58 -23.63 -20.51
CA GLY A 99 1.47 -23.14 -21.89
C GLY A 99 0.22 -23.59 -22.66
N GLY A 100 -0.90 -23.85 -21.96
CA GLY A 100 -2.17 -24.17 -22.62
C GLY A 100 -2.74 -23.04 -23.48
N LYS A 101 -3.74 -23.35 -24.30
CA LYS A 101 -4.48 -22.35 -25.09
C LYS A 101 -5.38 -21.52 -24.17
N ARG A 102 -5.68 -20.28 -24.55
CA ARG A 102 -6.65 -19.42 -23.83
C ARG A 102 -8.00 -20.12 -23.78
N ALA A 103 -8.62 -20.14 -22.61
CA ALA A 103 -9.90 -20.79 -22.38
C ALA A 103 -10.89 -19.80 -21.76
N LYS A 104 -12.14 -19.82 -22.22
CA LYS A 104 -13.19 -18.97 -21.64
C LYS A 104 -13.75 -19.60 -20.36
N LEU A 105 -14.12 -18.74 -19.42
CA LEU A 105 -14.97 -19.06 -18.27
C LEU A 105 -16.35 -18.46 -18.51
N THR A 106 -17.38 -18.95 -17.83
CA THR A 106 -18.75 -18.39 -17.91
C THR A 106 -19.00 -17.28 -16.89
N LYS A 107 -18.29 -17.32 -15.77
CA LYS A 107 -18.31 -16.33 -14.69
C LYS A 107 -16.97 -16.38 -13.95
N LEU A 108 -16.55 -15.26 -13.38
CA LEU A 108 -15.37 -15.19 -12.50
C LEU A 108 -15.63 -14.23 -11.35
N GLU A 109 -15.32 -14.68 -10.12
CA GLU A 109 -15.27 -13.82 -8.94
C GLU A 109 -13.81 -13.63 -8.53
N MET A 110 -13.40 -12.39 -8.30
CA MET A 110 -12.03 -12.02 -7.98
C MET A 110 -12.01 -11.17 -6.71
N THR A 111 -11.37 -11.69 -5.67
CA THR A 111 -11.02 -10.94 -4.48
C THR A 111 -9.51 -10.81 -4.37
N GLN A 112 -9.02 -9.61 -4.05
CA GLN A 112 -7.65 -9.39 -3.60
C GLN A 112 -7.66 -8.81 -2.19
N ARG A 113 -6.89 -9.41 -1.29
CA ARG A 113 -6.72 -8.95 0.10
C ARG A 113 -5.25 -8.65 0.41
N TRP A 114 -4.95 -7.43 0.79
CA TRP A 114 -3.60 -6.92 1.05
C TRP A 114 -3.36 -6.60 2.52
N TYR A 115 -2.20 -6.99 3.02
CA TYR A 115 -1.75 -6.74 4.38
C TYR A 115 -0.22 -6.71 4.46
N GLU A 116 0.34 -6.08 5.49
CA GLU A 116 1.79 -6.06 5.70
C GLU A 116 2.28 -7.40 6.28
N SER A 117 3.41 -7.92 5.79
CA SER A 117 3.84 -9.31 6.04
C SER A 117 5.24 -9.49 6.60
N THR A 118 5.97 -8.41 6.88
CA THR A 118 7.34 -8.45 7.41
C THR A 118 7.36 -8.46 8.93
N LYS A 119 6.70 -7.49 9.56
CA LYS A 119 6.71 -7.27 11.02
C LYS A 119 5.33 -7.27 11.64
N CYS A 120 4.30 -7.31 10.81
CA CYS A 120 2.94 -7.26 11.26
C CYS A 120 2.77 -6.02 12.16
N LYS A 121 3.12 -4.84 11.64
CA LYS A 121 3.00 -3.55 12.36
C LYS A 121 2.14 -2.53 11.61
N LEU A 122 1.89 -2.74 10.32
CA LEU A 122 0.94 -1.89 9.60
C LEU A 122 -0.46 -2.49 9.61
N ASN A 123 -1.45 -1.62 9.69
CA ASN A 123 -2.86 -1.96 9.56
C ASN A 123 -3.43 -1.21 8.36
N ALA A 124 -4.24 -1.89 7.54
CA ALA A 124 -4.91 -1.22 6.45
C ALA A 124 -5.85 -0.13 6.97
N SER A 125 -5.76 1.04 6.36
CA SER A 125 -6.66 2.16 6.51
C SER A 125 -7.11 2.57 5.11
N VAL A 126 -8.42 2.68 4.91
CA VAL A 126 -8.94 3.25 3.68
C VAL A 126 -9.53 4.59 4.07
N SER A 127 -8.91 5.67 3.60
CA SER A 127 -9.49 7.00 3.73
C SER A 127 -10.63 7.14 2.72
N GLY A 128 -11.81 6.60 3.05
CA GLY A 128 -13.11 6.76 2.39
C GLY A 128 -13.14 6.61 0.87
N GLY A 129 -13.89 5.64 0.35
CA GLY A 129 -14.31 5.60 -1.05
C GLY A 129 -13.94 4.33 -1.78
N TYR A 130 -14.96 3.71 -2.36
CA TYR A 130 -14.92 2.66 -3.39
C TYR A 130 -13.71 2.82 -4.34
N PRO A 131 -12.99 1.73 -4.71
CA PRO A 131 -13.44 0.33 -4.64
C PRO A 131 -12.79 -0.51 -3.52
N TRP A 132 -12.06 0.09 -2.58
CA TRP A 132 -11.40 -0.63 -1.49
C TRP A 132 -12.23 -0.61 -0.20
N GLY A 133 -12.36 -1.77 0.45
CA GLY A 133 -12.86 -1.88 1.83
C GLY A 133 -11.75 -2.28 2.80
N VAL A 134 -11.93 -1.98 4.09
CA VAL A 134 -11.07 -2.47 5.18
C VAL A 134 -11.77 -3.63 5.87
N TYR A 135 -11.07 -4.75 6.00
CA TYR A 135 -11.61 -5.96 6.62
C TYR A 135 -10.67 -6.44 7.71
N VAL A 136 -11.20 -6.77 8.88
CA VAL A 136 -10.45 -7.52 9.88
C VAL A 136 -10.54 -9.00 9.49
N ALA A 137 -9.43 -9.56 9.01
CA ALA A 137 -9.39 -10.92 8.48
C ALA A 137 -8.19 -11.69 9.03
N PRO A 138 -8.28 -13.03 9.14
CA PRO A 138 -7.11 -13.87 9.39
C PRO A 138 -6.15 -13.77 8.21
N THR A 139 -4.93 -13.33 8.50
CA THR A 139 -3.80 -13.27 7.58
C THR A 139 -2.81 -14.37 7.91
N VAL A 140 -2.06 -14.84 6.90
CA VAL A 140 -1.21 -16.03 7.06
C VAL A 140 -0.05 -15.74 8.00
N GLU A 141 0.57 -14.57 7.87
CA GLU A 141 1.79 -14.22 8.62
C GLU A 141 1.49 -13.44 9.91
N CYS A 142 0.34 -12.76 10.01
CA CYS A 142 0.12 -11.75 11.04
C CYS A 142 -1.13 -11.97 11.90
N GLY A 143 -1.79 -13.12 11.77
CA GLY A 143 -3.03 -13.43 12.48
C GLY A 143 -4.17 -12.51 12.04
N LYS A 144 -5.09 -12.15 12.95
CA LYS A 144 -6.21 -11.26 12.61
C LYS A 144 -5.74 -9.81 12.51
N ARG A 145 -5.85 -9.19 11.33
CA ARG A 145 -5.44 -7.80 11.06
C ARG A 145 -6.39 -7.08 10.12
N LYS A 146 -6.34 -5.73 10.15
CA LYS A 146 -6.98 -4.91 9.12
C LYS A 146 -6.24 -5.08 7.80
N ALA A 147 -6.93 -5.59 6.80
CA ALA A 147 -6.46 -5.79 5.44
C ALA A 147 -7.29 -4.95 4.46
N ALA A 148 -6.65 -4.46 3.41
CA ALA A 148 -7.34 -3.79 2.32
C ALA A 148 -7.87 -4.87 1.38
N GLN A 149 -9.18 -4.89 1.13
CA GLN A 149 -9.81 -5.88 0.26
C GLN A 149 -10.58 -5.19 -0.85
N ARG A 150 -10.53 -5.80 -2.03
CA ARG A 150 -11.44 -5.50 -3.13
C ARG A 150 -11.98 -6.79 -3.69
N GLU A 151 -13.24 -6.75 -4.07
CA GLU A 151 -13.98 -7.82 -4.68
C GLU A 151 -14.65 -7.34 -5.97
N THR A 152 -14.72 -8.21 -6.97
CA THR A 152 -15.44 -7.94 -8.23
C THR A 152 -15.92 -9.26 -8.80
N THR A 153 -17.17 -9.25 -9.29
CA THR A 153 -17.80 -10.38 -9.97
C THR A 153 -18.01 -10.02 -11.43
N TYR A 154 -17.57 -10.90 -12.32
CA TYR A 154 -17.75 -10.79 -13.76
C TYR A 154 -18.69 -11.88 -14.23
N ASN A 155 -19.86 -11.48 -14.75
CA ASN A 155 -20.88 -12.38 -15.30
C ASN A 155 -20.79 -12.46 -16.83
N GLU A 156 -19.57 -12.47 -17.36
CA GLU A 156 -19.30 -12.45 -18.79
C GLU A 156 -18.41 -13.62 -19.19
N THR A 157 -18.64 -14.13 -20.42
CA THR A 157 -17.88 -15.25 -20.95
C THR A 157 -16.58 -14.80 -21.61
N LEU A 158 -15.50 -14.72 -20.83
CA LEU A 158 -14.19 -14.20 -21.25
C LEU A 158 -13.06 -15.16 -20.88
N TRP A 159 -11.91 -14.98 -21.53
CA TRP A 159 -10.67 -15.70 -21.17
C TRP A 159 -9.74 -14.85 -20.29
N LYS A 160 -9.99 -13.53 -20.21
CA LYS A 160 -9.23 -12.57 -19.41
C LYS A 160 -10.18 -11.63 -18.67
N TYR A 161 -9.87 -11.39 -17.41
CA TYR A 161 -10.60 -10.51 -16.51
C TYR A 161 -9.61 -9.61 -15.79
N GLN A 162 -10.00 -8.36 -15.54
CA GLN A 162 -9.09 -7.38 -14.96
C GLN A 162 -9.82 -6.51 -13.94
N GLN A 163 -9.35 -6.59 -12.70
CA GLN A 163 -9.76 -5.73 -11.60
C GLN A 163 -8.73 -4.61 -11.48
N SER A 164 -9.04 -3.44 -12.06
CA SER A 164 -8.20 -2.23 -12.01
C SER A 164 -8.70 -1.25 -10.98
N ASN A 165 -7.83 -0.80 -10.08
CA ASN A 165 -8.23 0.04 -8.95
C ASN A 165 -7.86 1.49 -9.24
N THR A 166 -8.63 2.14 -10.11
CA THR A 166 -8.57 3.60 -10.28
C THR A 166 -9.22 4.28 -9.07
N GLY A 167 -8.66 5.40 -8.62
CA GLY A 167 -9.19 6.17 -7.49
C GLY A 167 -8.27 6.20 -6.26
N ARG A 168 -8.86 6.19 -5.05
CA ARG A 168 -8.11 6.38 -3.80
C ARG A 168 -7.28 5.13 -3.46
N PRO A 169 -5.96 5.28 -3.19
CA PRO A 169 -5.11 4.15 -2.89
C PRO A 169 -5.46 3.53 -1.55
N ALA A 170 -5.29 2.22 -1.41
CA ALA A 170 -5.32 1.57 -0.10
C ALA A 170 -4.11 2.04 0.70
N LYS A 171 -4.33 2.54 1.92
CA LYS A 171 -3.27 3.04 2.80
C LYS A 171 -3.05 2.05 3.94
N PHE A 172 -1.88 2.15 4.54
CA PHE A 172 -1.52 1.35 5.70
C PHE A 172 -0.91 2.26 6.76
N ASP A 173 -1.58 2.32 7.92
CA ASP A 173 -1.15 3.12 9.05
C ASP A 173 -0.16 2.34 9.91
N GLY A 174 0.75 3.09 10.54
CA GLY A 174 1.81 2.54 11.39
C GLY A 174 3.19 2.76 10.81
N THR A 175 4.19 2.10 11.40
CA THR A 175 5.58 2.15 10.95
C THR A 175 6.20 0.75 11.04
N VAL A 176 6.84 0.31 9.95
CA VAL A 176 7.63 -0.91 9.93
C VAL A 176 9.08 -0.55 10.13
N ARG A 177 9.74 -1.19 11.08
CA ARG A 177 11.19 -1.13 11.26
C ARG A 177 11.81 -2.44 10.83
N VAL A 178 12.78 -2.38 9.93
CA VAL A 178 13.58 -3.54 9.53
C VAL A 178 15.05 -3.24 9.77
N SER A 179 15.78 -4.27 10.18
CA SER A 179 17.24 -4.20 10.33
C SER A 179 17.88 -3.67 9.05
N LEU A 180 18.96 -2.90 9.16
CA LEU A 180 19.73 -2.41 8.02
C LEU A 180 20.07 -3.49 6.97
N LYS A 181 20.31 -4.73 7.42
CA LYS A 181 20.64 -5.86 6.53
C LYS A 181 19.48 -6.33 5.63
N LYS A 182 18.23 -5.95 5.93
CA LYS A 182 17.04 -6.54 5.29
C LYS A 182 16.26 -5.61 4.36
N GLU A 183 16.54 -4.30 4.32
CA GLU A 183 16.12 -3.21 3.38
C GLU A 183 14.80 -3.32 2.55
N LYS A 184 13.90 -4.24 2.87
CA LYS A 184 12.73 -4.57 2.06
C LYS A 184 11.47 -4.37 2.88
N LEU A 185 10.57 -3.54 2.35
CA LEU A 185 9.18 -3.47 2.77
C LEU A 185 8.41 -4.54 2.00
N CYS A 186 7.71 -5.43 2.69
CA CYS A 186 6.90 -6.47 2.06
C CYS A 186 5.43 -6.34 2.45
N LEU A 187 4.56 -6.44 1.44
CA LEU A 187 3.13 -6.66 1.59
C LEU A 187 2.82 -8.07 1.10
N SER A 188 1.84 -8.72 1.71
CA SER A 188 1.25 -9.95 1.18
C SER A 188 -0.08 -9.63 0.51
N VAL A 189 -0.30 -10.23 -0.66
CA VAL A 189 -1.59 -10.27 -1.33
C VAL A 189 -2.13 -11.69 -1.31
N ARG A 190 -3.39 -11.85 -0.92
CA ARG A 190 -4.11 -13.11 -0.91
C ARG A 190 -5.27 -13.03 -1.91
N PRO A 191 -5.07 -13.42 -3.18
CA PRO A 191 -6.17 -13.67 -4.10
C PRO A 191 -7.12 -14.73 -3.57
N THR A 192 -8.40 -14.51 -3.77
CA THR A 192 -9.40 -15.59 -3.85
C THR A 192 -10.06 -15.48 -5.21
N VAL A 193 -10.05 -16.57 -5.97
CA VAL A 193 -10.67 -16.61 -7.31
C VAL A 193 -11.63 -17.77 -7.38
N THR A 194 -12.89 -17.49 -7.69
CA THR A 194 -13.91 -18.51 -7.96
C THR A 194 -14.23 -18.48 -9.45
N ALA A 195 -13.83 -19.53 -10.16
CA ALA A 195 -14.03 -19.68 -11.58
C ALA A 195 -15.24 -20.57 -11.86
N TYR A 196 -15.98 -20.26 -12.92
CA TYR A 196 -17.15 -21.03 -13.35
C TYR A 196 -16.99 -21.48 -14.80
N VAL A 197 -17.35 -22.73 -15.08
CA VAL A 197 -17.47 -23.28 -16.43
C VAL A 197 -18.80 -24.02 -16.50
N LYS A 198 -19.78 -23.43 -17.21
CA LYS A 198 -21.16 -23.94 -17.26
C LYS A 198 -21.71 -24.08 -15.83
N GLY A 199 -22.23 -25.25 -15.46
CA GLY A 199 -22.76 -25.54 -14.12
C GLY A 199 -21.72 -25.95 -13.07
N LYS A 200 -20.42 -25.90 -13.37
CA LYS A 200 -19.36 -26.24 -12.41
C LYS A 200 -18.62 -24.99 -11.94
N SER A 201 -18.19 -24.99 -10.69
CA SER A 201 -17.33 -23.96 -10.14
C SER A 201 -16.19 -24.57 -9.33
N ASP A 202 -15.12 -23.80 -9.18
CA ASP A 202 -14.00 -24.13 -8.30
C ASP A 202 -13.41 -22.84 -7.75
N SER A 203 -12.96 -22.87 -6.51
CA SER A 203 -12.44 -21.70 -5.80
C SER A 203 -11.10 -21.99 -5.19
N TRP A 204 -10.23 -20.99 -5.19
CA TRP A 204 -8.91 -21.13 -4.62
C TRP A 204 -8.36 -19.86 -4.06
N THR A 205 -7.36 -20.03 -3.20
CA THR A 205 -6.71 -18.94 -2.52
C THR A 205 -5.24 -19.28 -2.31
N LYS A 206 -4.35 -18.35 -2.64
CA LYS A 206 -2.90 -18.50 -2.40
C LYS A 206 -2.27 -17.16 -2.08
N THR A 207 -1.51 -17.10 -1.00
CA THR A 207 -0.82 -15.86 -0.60
C THR A 207 0.46 -15.69 -1.41
N VAL A 208 0.73 -14.47 -1.88
CA VAL A 208 1.96 -14.08 -2.57
C VAL A 208 2.56 -12.86 -1.87
N LYS A 209 3.87 -12.87 -1.64
CA LYS A 209 4.61 -11.74 -1.07
C LYS A 209 5.13 -10.82 -2.17
N VAL A 210 4.98 -9.52 -1.95
CA VAL A 210 5.47 -8.44 -2.80
C VAL A 210 6.41 -7.59 -1.96
N CYS A 211 7.69 -7.57 -2.32
CA CYS A 211 8.71 -6.83 -1.58
C CYS A 211 9.36 -5.76 -2.46
N VAL A 212 9.54 -4.56 -1.91
CA VAL A 212 10.23 -3.44 -2.57
C VAL A 212 11.37 -2.95 -1.69
N LYS A 213 12.46 -2.53 -2.32
CA LYS A 213 13.55 -1.79 -1.67
C LYS A 213 13.33 -0.28 -1.85
N ARG A 214 13.99 0.53 -1.02
CA ARG A 214 14.10 1.97 -1.28
C ARG A 214 14.83 2.27 -2.59
#